data_AF-A0A643FN85-F1
#
_entry.id   AF-A0A643FN85-F1
#
_cell.length_a   1.000
_cell.length_b   1.000
_cell.length_c   1.000
_cell.angle_alpha   90.00
_cell.angle_beta   90.00
_cell.angle_gamma   90.00
#
_symmetry.space_group_name_H-M   'P 1'
#
loop_
_entity.id
_entity.type
_entity.pdbx_description
1 polymer ?
#
loop_
_entity_poly.entity_id
_entity_poly.type
_entity_poly.pdbx_seq_one_letter_code
_entity_poly.pdbx_strand_id
1 'polypeptide(L)'
;MNTGSQDCLTPQHLQLFGTIVQWFARYELLMQELMAKLAGSETASVILLTRRLDFGGKRQALLDLLRHRAHPLDQYDKICAYLLVPLTYSPLLYDITHSVWQPGARAHSIQPDWIFRFPPGVTPLRDDTSLPGEAFMDRDNNESIYSLDDFHDISGILEEHYHGLCTYLDHIGMKHPEP
;
A
#
# COMPACT_ATOMS: atom_id res chain seq x y z
N MET A 1 -13.63 -16.46 35.46
CA MET A 1 -13.20 -15.05 35.58
C MET A 1 -12.71 -14.63 34.20
N ASN A 2 -13.56 -13.98 33.41
CA ASN A 2 -13.18 -13.44 32.10
C ASN A 2 -12.55 -12.06 32.33
N THR A 3 -11.22 -11.99 32.25
CA THR A 3 -10.50 -10.73 32.19
C THR A 3 -10.88 -10.05 30.88
N GLY A 4 -11.54 -8.89 30.97
CA GLY A 4 -11.90 -8.08 29.82
C GLY A 4 -10.68 -7.83 28.95
N SER A 5 -10.82 -8.14 27.66
CA SER A 5 -9.83 -7.78 26.64
C SER A 5 -9.63 -6.27 26.71
N GLN A 6 -8.52 -5.82 27.28
CA GLN A 6 -8.11 -4.44 27.13
C GLN A 6 -7.81 -4.26 25.64
N ASP A 7 -8.65 -3.49 24.95
CA ASP A 7 -8.40 -3.11 23.56
C ASP A 7 -7.02 -2.46 23.50
N CYS A 8 -6.07 -3.13 22.84
CA CYS A 8 -4.71 -2.63 22.66
C CYS A 8 -4.68 -1.42 21.70
N LEU A 9 -5.74 -1.24 20.91
CA LEU A 9 -5.92 -0.13 19.99
C LEU A 9 -6.56 1.06 20.71
N THR A 10 -5.82 2.16 20.75
CA THR A 10 -6.35 3.46 21.16
C THR A 10 -7.06 4.15 19.98
N PRO A 11 -7.90 5.18 20.22
CA PRO A 11 -8.50 5.97 19.15
C PRO A 11 -7.49 6.57 18.15
N GLN A 12 -6.28 6.89 18.62
CA GLN A 12 -5.22 7.40 17.75
C GLN A 12 -4.74 6.35 16.74
N HIS A 13 -4.65 5.07 17.14
CA HIS A 13 -4.32 3.99 16.21
C HIS A 13 -5.37 3.88 15.11
N LEU A 14 -6.66 3.90 15.48
CA LEU A 14 -7.76 3.82 14.51
C LEU A 14 -7.78 5.00 13.54
N GLN A 15 -7.47 6.21 14.04
CA GLN A 15 -7.33 7.39 13.20
C GLN A 15 -6.19 7.19 12.18
N LEU A 16 -5.01 6.77 12.62
CA LEU A 16 -3.85 6.56 11.75
C LEU A 16 -4.07 5.42 10.76
N PHE A 17 -4.75 4.35 11.18
CA PHE A 17 -5.16 3.26 10.28
C PHE A 17 -6.04 3.78 9.15
N GLY A 18 -7.04 4.58 9.49
CA GLY A 18 -7.90 5.24 8.51
C GLY A 18 -7.12 6.14 7.56
N THR A 19 -6.17 6.93 8.08
CA THR A 19 -5.32 7.81 7.26
C THR A 19 -4.45 7.02 6.29
N ILE A 20 -3.79 5.94 6.74
CA ILE A 20 -2.97 5.08 5.89
C ILE A 20 -3.82 4.43 4.80
N VAL A 21 -4.97 3.83 5.15
CA VAL A 21 -5.92 3.24 4.19
C VAL A 21 -6.35 4.26 3.15
N GLN A 22 -6.67 5.49 3.58
CA GLN A 22 -7.06 6.57 2.68
C GLN A 22 -5.94 6.95 1.71
N TRP A 23 -4.68 7.00 2.15
CA TRP A 23 -3.56 7.25 1.24
C TRP A 23 -3.45 6.20 0.14
N PHE A 24 -3.54 4.92 0.49
CA PHE A 24 -3.57 3.84 -0.50
C PHE A 24 -4.70 4.02 -1.51
N ALA A 25 -5.92 4.35 -1.06
CA ALA A 25 -7.05 4.62 -1.95
C ALA A 25 -6.78 5.78 -2.91
N ARG A 26 -6.12 6.85 -2.44
CA ARG A 26 -5.72 7.99 -3.29
C ARG A 26 -4.67 7.61 -4.34
N TYR A 27 -3.69 6.79 -3.97
CA TYR A 27 -2.71 6.25 -4.93
C TYR A 27 -3.40 5.35 -5.97
N GLU A 28 -4.32 4.46 -5.57
CA GLU A 28 -5.05 3.61 -6.50
C GLU A 28 -5.86 4.42 -7.51
N LEU A 29 -6.60 5.42 -7.04
CA LEU A 29 -7.37 6.30 -7.90
C LEU A 29 -6.46 7.05 -8.88
N LEU A 30 -5.34 7.61 -8.40
CA LEU A 30 -4.38 8.30 -9.26
C LEU A 30 -3.81 7.38 -10.35
N MET A 31 -3.46 6.13 -9.99
CA MET A 31 -3.00 5.15 -10.98
C MET A 31 -4.07 4.87 -12.04
N GLN A 32 -5.34 4.75 -11.64
CA GLN A 32 -6.47 4.50 -12.53
C GLN A 32 -6.76 5.70 -13.45
N GLU A 33 -6.66 6.92 -12.95
CA GLU A 33 -6.78 8.15 -13.75
C GLU A 33 -5.66 8.26 -14.78
N LEU A 34 -4.42 7.95 -14.38
CA LEU A 34 -3.28 7.89 -15.31
C LEU A 34 -3.48 6.84 -16.40
N MET A 35 -3.92 5.64 -16.01
CA MET A 35 -4.25 4.57 -16.94
C MET A 35 -5.34 4.99 -17.92
N ALA A 36 -6.40 5.66 -17.44
CA ALA A 36 -7.49 6.16 -18.26
C ALA A 36 -6.99 7.18 -19.29
N LYS A 37 -6.19 8.15 -18.85
CA LYS A 37 -5.58 9.14 -19.74
C LYS A 37 -4.66 8.51 -20.79
N LEU A 38 -3.79 7.58 -20.39
CA LEU A 38 -2.90 6.85 -21.30
C LEU A 38 -3.67 5.97 -22.29
N ALA A 39 -4.81 5.41 -21.87
CA ALA A 39 -5.67 4.61 -22.74
C ALA A 39 -6.57 5.46 -23.66
N GLY A 40 -6.81 6.73 -23.31
CA GLY A 40 -7.86 7.54 -23.93
C GLY A 40 -9.26 7.04 -23.58
N SER A 41 -9.44 6.55 -22.35
CA SER A 41 -10.67 5.96 -21.83
C SER A 41 -11.21 6.75 -20.64
N GLU A 42 -12.42 6.46 -20.20
CA GLU A 42 -13.00 7.03 -18.99
C GLU A 42 -12.45 6.33 -17.74
N THR A 43 -12.17 7.09 -16.68
CA THR A 43 -11.68 6.55 -15.39
C THR A 43 -12.57 5.44 -14.84
N ALA A 44 -13.89 5.59 -14.96
CA ALA A 44 -14.85 4.56 -14.52
C ALA A 44 -14.64 3.21 -15.23
N SER A 45 -14.31 3.22 -16.53
CA SER A 45 -14.03 1.99 -17.28
C SER A 45 -12.77 1.31 -16.78
N VAL A 46 -11.71 2.08 -16.49
CA VAL A 46 -10.46 1.55 -15.93
C VAL A 46 -10.67 1.02 -14.52
N ILE A 47 -11.45 1.70 -13.67
CA ILE A 47 -11.82 1.22 -12.34
C ILE A 47 -12.49 -0.15 -12.44
N LEU A 48 -13.45 -0.32 -13.36
CA LEU A 48 -14.14 -1.60 -13.57
C LEU A 48 -13.21 -2.70 -14.06
N LEU A 49 -12.29 -2.39 -14.99
CA LEU A 49 -11.32 -3.34 -15.52
C LEU A 49 -10.30 -3.77 -14.47
N THR A 50 -9.92 -2.87 -13.57
CA THR A 50 -8.88 -3.11 -12.55
C THR A 50 -9.45 -3.52 -11.17
N ARG A 51 -10.77 -3.65 -11.02
CA ARG A 51 -11.44 -3.91 -9.73
C ARG A 51 -10.97 -5.15 -8.97
N ARG A 52 -10.41 -6.14 -9.69
CA ARG A 52 -9.93 -7.41 -9.11
C ARG A 52 -8.42 -7.43 -8.90
N LEU A 53 -7.73 -6.37 -9.30
CA LEU A 53 -6.31 -6.22 -9.06
C LEU A 53 -6.11 -5.61 -7.67
N ASP A 54 -5.18 -6.17 -6.92
CA ASP A 54 -4.65 -5.53 -5.72
C ASP A 54 -3.77 -4.32 -6.10
N PHE A 55 -3.23 -3.63 -5.08
CA PHE A 55 -2.39 -2.45 -5.30
C PHE A 55 -1.21 -2.75 -6.25
N GLY A 56 -0.52 -3.87 -6.03
CA GLY A 56 0.60 -4.33 -6.85
C GLY A 56 0.20 -4.61 -8.29
N GLY A 57 -0.93 -5.29 -8.50
CA GLY A 57 -1.47 -5.55 -9.83
C GLY A 57 -1.87 -4.28 -10.58
N LYS A 58 -2.48 -3.30 -9.89
CA LYS A 58 -2.80 -1.98 -10.48
C LYS A 58 -1.52 -1.22 -10.87
N ARG A 59 -0.51 -1.23 -10.00
CA ARG A 59 0.81 -0.64 -10.30
C ARG A 59 1.43 -1.29 -11.53
N GLN A 60 1.47 -2.61 -11.59
CA GLN A 60 2.06 -3.34 -12.72
C GLN A 60 1.32 -3.03 -14.03
N ALA A 61 -0.01 -3.01 -14.01
CA ALA A 61 -0.82 -2.65 -15.17
C ALA A 61 -0.52 -1.24 -15.70
N LEU A 62 -0.36 -0.25 -14.80
CA LEU A 62 0.04 1.11 -15.18
C LEU A 62 1.45 1.13 -15.81
N LEU A 63 2.42 0.44 -15.19
CA LEU A 63 3.78 0.39 -15.69
C LEU A 63 3.87 -0.29 -17.06
N ASP A 64 3.11 -1.37 -17.27
CA ASP A 64 3.05 -2.04 -18.58
C ASP A 64 2.39 -1.16 -19.64
N LEU A 65 1.37 -0.38 -19.27
CA LEU A 65 0.75 0.59 -20.17
C LEU A 65 1.71 1.72 -20.57
N LEU A 66 2.50 2.24 -19.62
CA LEU A 66 3.55 3.23 -19.89
C LEU A 66 4.59 2.68 -20.87
N ARG A 67 5.05 1.44 -20.67
CA ARG A 67 5.98 0.75 -21.58
C ARG A 67 5.36 0.56 -22.97
N HIS A 68 4.11 0.12 -23.05
CA HIS A 68 3.41 -0.10 -24.32
C HIS A 68 3.23 1.20 -25.12
N ARG A 69 3.02 2.33 -24.44
CA ARG A 69 2.93 3.66 -25.05
C ARG A 69 4.29 4.30 -25.35
N ALA A 70 5.39 3.58 -25.15
CA ALA A 70 6.76 4.05 -25.36
C ALA A 70 7.07 5.38 -24.62
N HIS A 71 6.59 5.50 -23.36
CA HIS A 71 6.89 6.66 -22.53
C HIS A 71 8.41 6.81 -22.33
N PRO A 72 8.95 8.04 -22.24
CA PRO A 72 10.37 8.26 -21.96
C PRO A 72 10.84 7.49 -20.72
N LEU A 73 11.99 6.82 -20.83
CA LEU A 73 12.50 5.91 -19.81
C LEU A 73 12.75 6.61 -18.46
N ASP A 74 13.25 7.85 -18.52
CA ASP A 74 13.45 8.70 -17.33
C ASP A 74 12.14 8.96 -16.59
N GLN A 75 11.03 9.10 -17.33
CA GLN A 75 9.72 9.32 -16.73
C GLN A 75 9.12 8.05 -16.18
N TYR A 76 9.30 6.94 -16.88
CA TYR A 76 8.94 5.61 -16.41
C TYR A 76 9.62 5.30 -15.07
N ASP A 77 10.94 5.47 -14.99
CA ASP A 77 11.72 5.15 -13.79
C ASP A 77 11.29 6.01 -12.59
N LYS A 78 11.03 7.30 -12.81
CA LYS A 78 10.53 8.20 -11.76
C LYS A 78 9.14 7.79 -11.24
N ILE A 79 8.20 7.47 -12.13
CA ILE A 79 6.87 6.99 -11.72
C ILE A 79 7.00 5.67 -10.97
N CYS A 80 7.84 4.76 -11.45
CA CYS A 80 8.12 3.48 -10.79
C CYS A 80 8.64 3.70 -9.36
N ALA A 81 9.59 4.61 -9.17
CA ALA A 81 10.16 4.93 -7.87
C ALA A 81 9.13 5.51 -6.89
N TYR A 82 8.29 6.45 -7.33
CA TYR A 82 7.22 6.99 -6.50
C TYR A 82 6.21 5.91 -6.07
N LEU A 83 5.85 4.99 -6.98
CA LEU A 83 4.89 3.92 -6.69
C LEU A 83 5.48 2.75 -5.90
N LEU A 84 6.81 2.65 -5.81
CA LEU A 84 7.48 1.64 -4.98
C LEU A 84 7.29 1.91 -3.48
N VAL A 85 7.18 3.18 -3.08
CA VAL A 85 6.97 3.57 -1.68
C VAL A 85 5.68 3.00 -1.09
N PRO A 86 4.48 3.25 -1.64
CA PRO A 86 3.26 2.62 -1.14
C PRO A 86 3.28 1.09 -1.32
N LEU A 87 3.96 0.56 -2.36
CA LEU A 87 4.10 -0.89 -2.50
C LEU A 87 4.84 -1.51 -1.29
N THR A 88 5.88 -0.85 -0.79
CA THR A 88 6.67 -1.29 0.38
C THR A 88 5.83 -1.39 1.65
N TYR A 89 4.80 -0.53 1.78
CA TYR A 89 3.87 -0.52 2.92
C TYR A 89 2.59 -1.32 2.68
N SER A 90 2.41 -1.96 1.51
CA SER A 90 1.22 -2.76 1.20
C SER A 90 0.98 -3.91 2.21
N PRO A 91 2.01 -4.55 2.79
CA PRO A 91 1.78 -5.52 3.85
C PRO A 91 1.10 -4.91 5.08
N LEU A 92 1.49 -3.69 5.48
CA LEU A 92 0.86 -2.99 6.59
C LEU A 92 -0.61 -2.66 6.29
N LEU A 93 -0.93 -2.21 5.07
CA LEU A 93 -2.33 -1.98 4.67
C LEU A 93 -3.19 -3.22 4.90
N TYR A 94 -2.70 -4.37 4.45
CA TYR A 94 -3.43 -5.61 4.61
C TYR A 94 -3.47 -6.06 6.08
N ASP A 95 -2.43 -5.80 6.87
CA ASP A 95 -2.47 -6.05 8.32
C ASP A 95 -3.55 -5.20 9.00
N ILE A 96 -3.61 -3.90 8.69
CA ILE A 96 -4.65 -2.97 9.17
C ILE A 96 -6.05 -3.47 8.81
N THR A 97 -6.22 -4.01 7.60
CA THR A 97 -7.54 -4.38 7.07
C THR A 97 -8.03 -5.75 7.55
N HIS A 98 -7.12 -6.70 7.76
CA HIS A 98 -7.47 -8.12 7.91
C HIS A 98 -6.97 -8.77 9.20
N SER A 99 -6.16 -8.08 10.00
CA SER A 99 -5.61 -8.67 11.23
C SER A 99 -6.39 -8.26 12.46
N VAL A 100 -6.43 -9.19 13.42
CA VAL A 100 -6.67 -8.84 14.82
C VAL A 100 -5.36 -8.25 15.37
N TRP A 101 -5.45 -7.18 16.14
CA TRP A 101 -4.28 -6.52 16.73
C TRP A 101 -4.13 -6.89 18.19
N GLN A 102 -2.89 -7.04 18.64
CA GLN A 102 -2.53 -7.35 20.02
C GLN A 102 -1.38 -6.48 20.51
N PRO A 103 -1.17 -6.35 21.83
CA PRO A 103 0.01 -5.70 22.38
C PRO A 103 1.29 -6.34 21.82
N GLY A 104 2.22 -5.49 21.38
CA GLY A 104 3.54 -5.91 20.91
C GLY A 104 4.48 -6.26 22.07
N ALA A 105 5.62 -6.84 21.72
CA ALA A 105 6.66 -7.18 22.72
C ALA A 105 7.32 -5.93 23.36
N ARG A 106 7.23 -4.76 22.71
CA ARG A 106 7.75 -3.48 23.23
C ARG A 106 6.64 -2.69 23.92
N ALA A 107 7.00 -1.91 24.94
CA ALA A 107 6.05 -1.01 25.59
C ALA A 107 5.43 -0.04 24.57
N HIS A 108 4.12 0.18 24.66
CA HIS A 108 3.34 1.06 23.76
C HIS A 108 3.39 0.68 22.26
N SER A 109 3.70 -0.59 21.96
CA SER A 109 3.64 -1.10 20.59
C SER A 109 2.47 -2.06 20.40
N ILE A 110 2.04 -2.19 19.15
CA ILE A 110 1.04 -3.14 18.71
C ILE A 110 1.58 -3.96 17.54
N GLN A 111 1.02 -5.15 17.35
CA GLN A 111 1.38 -6.05 16.27
C GLN A 111 0.15 -6.88 15.85
N PRO A 112 0.11 -7.39 14.62
CA PRO A 112 -0.96 -8.29 14.21
C PRO A 112 -0.83 -9.67 14.88
N ASP A 113 -1.96 -10.28 15.20
CA ASP A 113 -2.09 -11.55 15.94
C ASP A 113 -1.60 -12.77 15.13
N TRP A 114 -1.59 -12.67 13.80
CA TRP A 114 -1.17 -13.76 12.94
C TRP A 114 0.30 -14.18 13.16
N ILE A 115 1.17 -13.27 13.62
CA ILE A 115 2.60 -13.52 13.85
C ILE A 115 2.82 -14.72 14.80
N PHE A 116 1.89 -14.97 15.72
CA PHE A 116 2.02 -16.03 16.73
C PHE A 116 1.07 -17.21 16.52
N ARG A 117 0.29 -17.23 15.43
CA ARG A 117 -0.77 -18.23 15.18
C ARG A 117 -0.53 -19.11 13.96
N PHE A 118 0.71 -19.34 13.56
CA PHE A 118 0.97 -20.37 12.55
C PHE A 118 1.07 -21.76 13.18
N PRO A 119 0.30 -22.75 12.69
CA PRO A 119 0.60 -24.15 12.95
C PRO A 119 2.04 -24.44 12.49
N PRO A 120 2.83 -25.22 13.24
CA PRO A 120 4.20 -25.56 12.83
C PRO A 120 4.17 -26.22 11.45
N GLY A 121 4.95 -25.68 10.51
CA GLY A 121 5.02 -26.14 9.12
C GLY A 121 4.13 -25.39 8.11
N VAL A 122 3.38 -24.37 8.54
CA VAL A 122 2.65 -23.47 7.65
C VAL A 122 3.46 -22.20 7.43
N THR A 123 3.99 -22.04 6.22
CA THR A 123 4.54 -20.77 5.75
C THR A 123 3.36 -19.83 5.43
N PRO A 124 3.36 -18.58 5.87
CA PRO A 124 2.31 -17.62 5.51
C PRO A 124 2.21 -17.54 3.98
N LEU A 125 0.99 -17.47 3.42
CA LEU A 125 0.76 -17.34 1.97
C LEU A 125 1.46 -16.10 1.36
N ARG A 126 1.86 -15.14 2.20
CA ARG A 126 2.65 -13.95 1.83
C ARG A 126 4.11 -14.23 1.51
N ASP A 127 4.70 -15.26 2.11
CA ASP A 127 6.08 -15.68 1.87
C ASP A 127 6.12 -16.83 0.84
N ASP A 128 4.99 -17.12 0.18
CA ASP A 128 4.92 -18.10 -0.89
C ASP A 128 5.55 -17.51 -2.17
N THR A 129 6.85 -17.76 -2.32
CA THR A 129 7.63 -17.40 -3.51
C THR A 129 7.22 -18.12 -4.81
N SER A 130 6.18 -18.97 -4.78
CA SER A 130 5.71 -19.72 -5.95
C SER A 130 4.79 -18.93 -6.89
N LEU A 131 4.32 -17.74 -6.49
CA LEU A 131 3.60 -16.82 -7.38
C LEU A 131 4.57 -15.96 -8.19
N PRO A 132 4.37 -15.79 -9.52
CA PRO A 132 5.21 -14.92 -10.33
C PRO A 132 4.92 -13.45 -9.99
N GLY A 133 5.66 -12.93 -9.01
CA GLY A 133 5.68 -11.55 -8.55
C GLY A 133 6.98 -11.34 -7.75
N GLU A 134 7.50 -10.12 -7.72
CA GLU A 134 8.71 -9.77 -6.97
C GLU A 134 8.65 -10.41 -5.57
N ALA A 135 9.68 -11.18 -5.21
CA ALA A 135 9.75 -11.89 -3.94
C ALA A 135 9.44 -10.93 -2.80
N PHE A 136 8.33 -11.18 -2.09
CA PHE A 136 8.06 -10.50 -0.83
C PHE A 136 9.25 -10.82 0.07
N MET A 137 9.94 -9.79 0.57
CA MET A 137 11.02 -10.02 1.53
C MET A 137 10.42 -10.67 2.77
N ASP A 138 10.99 -11.81 3.18
CA ASP A 138 10.70 -12.46 4.46
C ASP A 138 10.82 -11.40 5.57
N ARG A 139 9.68 -11.04 6.18
CA ARG A 139 9.69 -10.10 7.30
C ARG A 139 10.17 -10.81 8.55
N ASP A 140 11.21 -10.29 9.20
CA ASP A 140 11.56 -10.73 10.54
C ASP A 140 10.37 -10.44 11.49
N ASN A 141 10.09 -11.34 12.44
CA ASN A 141 9.03 -11.16 13.44
C ASN A 141 9.18 -9.85 14.21
N ASN A 142 10.40 -9.29 14.28
CA ASN A 142 10.71 -8.02 14.91
C ASN A 142 10.36 -6.79 14.04
N GLU A 143 10.11 -6.97 12.73
CA GLU A 143 9.74 -5.91 11.77
C GLU A 143 8.23 -5.63 11.71
N SER A 144 7.41 -6.45 12.39
CA SER A 144 5.94 -6.32 12.38
C SER A 144 5.38 -5.76 13.69
N ILE A 145 6.24 -5.12 14.50
CA ILE A 145 5.89 -4.40 15.72
C ILE A 145 5.88 -2.91 15.41
N TYR A 146 4.75 -2.24 15.68
CA TYR A 146 4.55 -0.82 15.36
C TYR A 146 4.20 -0.02 16.61
N SER A 147 4.84 1.13 16.78
CA SER A 147 4.45 2.19 17.70
C SER A 147 3.53 3.20 17.02
N LEU A 148 2.94 4.12 17.80
CA LEU A 148 2.19 5.25 17.25
C LEU A 148 3.08 6.15 16.38
N ASP A 149 4.34 6.33 16.76
CA ASP A 149 5.31 7.14 16.00
C ASP A 149 5.58 6.51 14.63
N ASP A 150 5.71 5.17 14.57
CA ASP A 150 5.89 4.46 13.29
C ASP A 150 4.70 4.70 12.34
N PHE A 151 3.47 4.68 12.85
CA PHE A 151 2.29 4.98 12.03
C PHE A 151 2.23 6.44 11.57
N HIS A 152 2.65 7.38 12.42
CA HIS A 152 2.78 8.78 12.05
C HIS A 152 3.80 8.96 10.93
N ASP A 153 4.98 8.35 11.07
CA ASP A 153 6.07 8.44 10.09
C ASP A 153 5.65 7.82 8.76
N ILE A 154 5.06 6.62 8.77
CA ILE A 154 4.57 5.95 7.56
C ILE A 154 3.50 6.80 6.86
N SER A 155 2.55 7.35 7.61
CA SER A 155 1.54 8.25 7.06
C SER A 155 2.17 9.49 6.41
N GLY A 156 3.15 10.11 7.07
CA GLY A 156 3.87 11.27 6.56
C GLY A 156 4.65 10.96 5.28
N ILE A 157 5.35 9.81 5.24
CA ILE A 157 6.08 9.35 4.05
C ILE A 157 5.11 9.14 2.87
N LEU A 158 3.97 8.47 3.10
CA LEU A 158 2.95 8.24 2.08
C LEU A 158 2.39 9.56 1.52
N GLU A 159 2.10 10.51 2.40
CA GLU A 159 1.60 11.83 2.06
C GLU A 159 2.61 12.62 1.22
N GLU A 160 3.85 12.74 1.69
CA GLU A 160 4.91 13.50 1.03
C GLU A 160 5.16 12.96 -0.38
N HIS A 161 5.28 11.64 -0.51
CA HIS A 161 5.54 11.00 -1.79
C HIS A 161 4.34 11.10 -2.74
N TYR A 162 3.11 11.14 -2.21
CA TYR A 162 1.91 11.30 -3.03
C TYR A 162 1.89 12.68 -3.66
N HIS A 163 2.13 13.73 -2.85
CA HIS A 163 2.22 15.09 -3.35
C HIS A 163 3.40 15.29 -4.31
N GLY A 164 4.54 14.65 -4.03
CA GLY A 164 5.69 14.61 -4.93
C GLY A 164 5.35 14.00 -6.29
N LEU A 165 4.65 12.86 -6.29
CA LEU A 165 4.17 12.21 -7.51
C LEU A 165 3.17 13.10 -8.25
N CYS A 166 2.16 13.67 -7.59
CA CYS A 166 1.20 14.57 -8.23
C CYS A 166 1.89 15.77 -8.88
N THR A 167 2.81 16.43 -8.17
CA THR A 167 3.58 17.57 -8.69
C THR A 167 4.42 17.17 -9.90
N TYR A 168 5.03 16.00 -9.84
CA TYR A 168 5.80 15.45 -10.94
C TYR A 168 4.93 15.17 -12.18
N LEU A 169 3.77 14.53 -11.99
CA LEU A 169 2.80 14.23 -13.06
C LEU A 169 2.23 15.50 -13.68
N ASP A 170 1.99 16.54 -12.88
CA ASP A 170 1.59 17.87 -13.34
C ASP A 170 2.68 18.48 -14.23
N HIS A 171 3.95 18.41 -13.80
CA HIS A 171 5.08 18.94 -14.55
C HIS A 171 5.27 18.28 -15.93
N ILE A 172 5.06 16.97 -16.02
CA ILE A 172 5.18 16.22 -17.29
C ILE A 172 3.87 16.20 -18.11
N GLY A 173 2.84 16.95 -17.69
CA GLY A 173 1.57 17.08 -18.40
C GLY A 173 0.69 15.83 -18.35
N MET A 174 0.89 14.95 -17.37
CA MET A 174 0.16 13.68 -17.22
C MET A 174 -1.04 13.74 -16.29
N LYS A 175 -1.23 14.77 -15.47
CA LYS A 175 -2.49 14.91 -14.70
C LYS A 175 -3.66 15.37 -15.58
N HIS A 176 -4.87 14.90 -15.30
CA HIS A 176 -6.08 15.50 -15.87
C HIS A 176 -6.36 16.83 -15.15
N PRO A 177 -6.86 17.88 -15.84
CA PRO A 177 -7.47 19.00 -15.13
C PRO A 177 -8.66 18.44 -14.33
N GLU A 178 -8.71 18.75 -13.03
CA GLU A 178 -9.92 18.49 -12.24
C GLU A 178 -11.12 19.17 -12.93
N PRO A 179 -12.29 18.50 -13.03
CA PRO A 179 -13.49 19.10 -13.59
C PRO A 179 -14.03 20.26 -12.75
#